data_AF-A0A2N2BM92-F1
#
_entry.id   AF-A0A2N2BM92-F1
#
_cell.length_a   1.000
_cell.length_b   1.000
_cell.length_c   1.000
_cell.angle_alpha   90.00
_cell.angle_beta   90.00
_cell.angle_gamma   90.00
#
_symmetry.space_group_name_H-M   'P 1'
#
loop_
_entity.id
_entity.type
_entity.pdbx_description
1 polymer ?
#
loop_
_entity_poly.entity_id
_entity_poly.type
_entity_poly.pdbx_seq_one_letter_code
_entity_poly.pdbx_strand_id
1 'polypeptide(L)' 'MSFFAEYEDLIQDINEDIEAGVITAADCIKVVRKRKKVNEYLPIADYYYVNSQPKVKYEEMRVCEVLQELVMRNMMRK' A
#
# COMPACT_ATOMS: atom_id res chain seq x y z
N MET A 1 1.48 -21.05 5.53
CA MET A 1 0.77 -19.94 4.87
C MET A 1 1.81 -19.04 4.22
N SER A 2 1.91 -19.07 2.89
CA SER A 2 2.88 -18.30 2.13
C SER A 2 2.51 -16.82 2.12
N PHE A 3 3.43 -15.97 2.54
CA PHE A 3 3.39 -14.49 2.60
C PHE A 3 3.29 -13.80 1.20
N PHE A 4 2.49 -14.33 0.28
CA PHE A 4 2.60 -14.00 -1.15
C PHE A 4 1.34 -13.40 -1.81
N ALA A 5 0.21 -13.27 -1.12
CA ALA A 5 -1.01 -12.65 -1.68
C ALA A 5 -1.13 -11.13 -1.42
N GLU A 6 -0.48 -10.60 -0.37
CA GLU A 6 -0.83 -9.27 0.14
C GLU A 6 -0.57 -8.09 -0.82
N TYR A 7 0.44 -8.15 -1.70
CA TYR A 7 0.72 -7.02 -2.59
C TYR A 7 -0.16 -6.97 -3.82
N GLU A 8 -0.51 -8.11 -4.41
CA GLU A 8 -1.42 -8.12 -5.55
C GLU A 8 -2.83 -7.70 -5.10
N ASP A 9 -3.26 -8.19 -3.94
CA ASP A 9 -4.52 -7.77 -3.31
C ASP A 9 -4.52 -6.26 -3.04
N LEU A 10 -3.47 -5.70 -2.40
CA LEU A 10 -3.37 -4.26 -2.14
C LEU A 10 -3.33 -3.41 -3.43
N ILE A 11 -2.64 -3.88 -4.47
CA ILE A 11 -2.62 -3.19 -5.77
C ILE A 11 -4.02 -3.20 -6.38
N GLN A 12 -4.72 -4.34 -6.31
CA GLN A 12 -6.06 -4.47 -6.85
C GLN A 12 -7.04 -3.57 -6.08
N ASP A 13 -7.06 -3.62 -4.76
CA ASP A 13 -7.93 -2.81 -3.90
C ASP A 13 -7.77 -1.30 -4.19
N ILE A 14 -6.52 -0.83 -4.28
CA ILE A 14 -6.25 0.58 -4.58
C ILE A 14 -6.73 0.96 -6.00
N ASN A 15 -6.57 0.08 -6.98
CA ASN A 15 -7.05 0.35 -8.34
C ASN A 15 -8.58 0.34 -8.40
N GLU A 16 -9.25 -0.58 -7.72
CA GLU A 16 -10.72 -0.61 -7.60
C GLU A 16 -11.24 0.66 -6.93
N ASP A 17 -10.58 1.15 -5.88
CA ASP A 17 -10.94 2.41 -5.23
C ASP A 17 -10.75 3.63 -6.14
N ILE A 18 -9.75 3.61 -7.04
CA ILE A 18 -9.55 4.65 -8.06
C ILE A 18 -10.66 4.59 -9.12
N GLU A 19 -10.98 3.40 -9.61
CA GLU A 19 -12.05 3.20 -10.60
C GLU A 19 -13.43 3.56 -10.05
N ALA A 20 -13.68 3.29 -8.77
CA ALA A 20 -14.88 3.68 -8.05
C ALA A 20 -14.94 5.19 -7.74
N GLY A 21 -13.84 5.92 -7.92
CA GLY A 21 -13.74 7.36 -7.63
C GLY A 21 -13.71 7.69 -6.14
N VAL A 22 -13.35 6.71 -5.29
CA VAL A 22 -13.21 6.90 -3.84
C VAL A 22 -11.96 7.71 -3.53
N ILE A 23 -10.87 7.39 -4.23
CA ILE A 23 -9.58 8.08 -4.18
C ILE A 23 -9.08 8.38 -5.60
N THR A 24 -8.17 9.32 -5.75
CA THR A 24 -7.47 9.60 -7.00
C THR A 24 -5.98 9.30 -6.86
N ALA A 25 -5.29 9.10 -7.99
CA ALA A 25 -3.84 8.85 -7.99
C ALA A 25 -3.02 10.01 -7.38
N ALA A 26 -3.59 11.22 -7.34
CA ALA A 26 -2.97 12.40 -6.75
C ALA A 26 -3.24 12.54 -5.24
N ASP A 27 -4.19 11.78 -4.69
CA ASP A 27 -4.54 11.87 -3.27
C ASP A 27 -3.46 11.24 -2.40
N CYS A 28 -3.43 11.66 -1.14
CA CYS A 28 -2.62 11.05 -0.11
C CYS A 28 -3.43 10.01 0.67
N ILE A 29 -2.81 8.87 0.94
CA ILE A 29 -3.35 7.81 1.81
C ILE A 29 -2.37 7.54 2.95
N LYS A 30 -2.89 6.98 4.04
CA LYS A 30 -2.12 6.61 5.21
C LYS A 30 -1.69 5.16 5.07
N VAL A 31 -0.39 4.94 4.94
CA VAL A 31 0.21 3.63 4.70
C VAL A 31 0.74 3.08 6.02
N VAL A 32 0.40 1.82 6.30
CA VAL A 32 0.92 1.08 7.44
C VAL A 32 1.94 0.09 6.93
N ARG A 33 3.16 0.17 7.44
CA ARG A 33 4.23 -0.80 7.13
C ARG A 33 4.28 -1.92 8.16
N LYS A 34 4.75 -3.10 7.75
CA LYS A 34 5.03 -4.21 8.67
C LYS A 34 6.13 -3.83 9.65
N ARG A 35 6.07 -4.41 10.85
CA ARG A 35 7.12 -4.21 11.88
C ARG A 35 8.45 -4.89 11.53
N LYS A 36 8.41 -5.97 10.73
CA LYS A 36 9.61 -6.75 10.37
C LYS A 36 10.08 -6.36 8.97
N LYS A 37 11.37 -6.00 8.87
CA LYS A 37 12.04 -5.76 7.59
C LYS A 37 12.18 -7.06 6.79
N VAL A 38 12.07 -6.94 5.48
CA VAL A 38 12.40 -7.98 4.51
C VAL A 38 13.43 -7.36 3.56
N ASN A 39 14.66 -7.91 3.53
CA ASN A 39 15.77 -7.37 2.73
C ASN A 39 15.97 -5.85 2.95
N GLU A 40 16.13 -5.46 4.22
CA GLU A 40 16.31 -4.06 4.68
C GLU A 40 15.14 -3.10 4.44
N TYR A 41 14.11 -3.55 3.73
CA TYR A 41 12.92 -2.80 3.39
C TYR A 41 11.75 -3.13 4.32
N LEU A 42 10.94 -2.13 4.69
CA LEU A 42 9.73 -2.31 5.50
C LEU A 42 8.51 -2.41 4.58
N PRO A 43 7.98 -3.61 4.33
CA PRO A 43 6.89 -3.80 3.37
C PRO A 43 5.62 -3.10 3.81
N ILE A 44 4.87 -2.56 2.85
CA ILE A 44 3.51 -2.05 3.07
C ILE A 44 2.63 -3.23 3.47
N ALA A 45 1.86 -3.04 4.53
CA ALA A 45 0.96 -4.03 5.10
C ALA A 45 -0.51 -3.70 4.83
N ASP A 46 -0.86 -2.43 4.89
CA ASP A 46 -2.25 -1.95 4.85
C ASP A 46 -2.28 -0.46 4.50
N TYR A 47 -3.44 0.04 4.07
CA TYR A 47 -3.68 1.46 3.81
C TYR A 47 -5.00 1.94 4.39
N TYR A 48 -5.07 3.23 4.70
CA TYR A 48 -6.25 3.90 5.23
C TYR A 48 -6.49 5.18 4.44
N TYR A 49 -7.76 5.49 4.18
CA TYR A 49 -8.15 6.77 3.60
C TYR A 49 -7.74 7.94 4.50
N VAL A 50 -7.62 9.14 3.92
CA VAL A 50 -7.25 10.36 4.64
C VAL A 50 -8.19 10.64 5.83
N ASN A 51 -9.48 10.31 5.69
CA ASN A 51 -10.48 10.51 6.73
C ASN A 51 -10.46 9.45 7.83
N SER A 52 -9.76 8.33 7.61
CA SER A 52 -9.63 7.23 8.57
C SER A 52 -8.39 7.44 9.44
N GLN A 53 -8.51 7.22 10.75
CA GLN A 53 -7.36 7.35 11.66
C GLN A 53 -6.91 5.97 12.19
N PRO A 54 -5.81 5.42 11.66
CA PRO A 54 -5.29 4.15 12.16
C PRO A 54 -4.71 4.31 13.57
N LYS A 55 -4.91 3.30 14.41
CA LYS A 55 -4.37 3.23 15.79
C LYS A 55 -2.88 2.86 15.84
N VAL A 56 -2.29 2.58 14.68
CA VAL A 56 -0.90 2.13 14.50
C VAL A 56 -0.08 3.23 13.84
N LYS A 57 1.25 3.15 13.94
CA LYS A 57 2.13 4.08 13.24
C LYS A 57 1.91 3.95 11.73
N TYR A 58 1.64 5.08 11.09
CA TYR A 58 1.45 5.20 9.66
C TYR A 58 2.35 6.30 9.11
N GLU A 59 2.48 6.33 7.79
CA GLU A 59 3.06 7.41 7.02
C GLU A 59 2.03 7.89 6.00
N GLU A 60 2.10 9.15 5.60
CA GLU A 60 1.26 9.68 4.54
C GLU A 60 2.06 9.69 3.25
N MET A 61 1.52 9.03 2.22
CA MET A 61 2.13 8.92 0.90
C MET A 61 1.08 9.12 -0.18
N ARG A 62 1.51 9.59 -1.35
CA ARG A 62 0.59 9.70 -2.50
C ARG A 62 0.22 8.31 -3.02
N VAL A 63 -1.03 8.15 -3.45
CA VAL A 63 -1.54 6.90 -4.03
C VAL A 63 -0.64 6.41 -5.18
N CYS A 64 -0.19 7.32 -6.05
CA CYS A 64 0.73 6.97 -7.14
C CYS A 64 2.09 6.44 -6.65
N GLU A 65 2.65 7.01 -5.57
CA GLU A 65 3.93 6.57 -4.99
C GLU A 65 3.77 5.18 -4.34
N VAL A 66 2.64 4.96 -3.66
CA VAL A 66 2.30 3.68 -3.04
C VAL A 66 2.16 2.58 -4.09
N LEU A 67 1.38 2.83 -5.15
CA LEU A 67 1.23 1.89 -6.26
C LEU A 67 2.58 1.58 -6.93
N GLN A 68 3.40 2.61 -7.17
CA GLN A 68 4.72 2.43 -7.77
C GLN A 68 5.62 1.56 -6.88
N GLU A 69 5.62 1.79 -5.57
CA GLU A 69 6.38 0.99 -4.61
C GLU A 69 5.91 -0.47 -4.59
N LEU A 70 4.58 -0.70 -4.52
CA LEU A 70 3.97 -2.02 -4.53
C LEU A 70 4.31 -2.80 -5.80
N VAL A 71 4.14 -2.17 -6.98
CA VAL A 71 4.42 -2.80 -8.27
C VAL A 71 5.91 -3.08 -8.44
N MET A 72 6.78 -2.12 -8.15
CA MET A 72 8.24 -2.29 -8.24
C MET A 72 8.72 -3.43 -7.34
N ARG A 73 8.20 -3.52 -6.11
CA ARG A 73 8.54 -4.60 -5.17
C ARG A 73 7.96 -5.94 -5.59
N ASN A 74 6.77 -5.97 -6.20
CA ASN A 74 6.20 -7.19 -6.76
C ASN A 74 7.04 -7.71 -7.94
N MET A 75 7.52 -6.82 -8.82
CA MET A 75 8.36 -7.18 -9.96
C MET A 75 9.76 -7.66 -9.57
N MET A 76 10.43 -7.02 -8.60
CA MET A 76 11.75 -7.45 -8.11
C MET A 76 11.73 -8.81 -7.37
N ARG A 77 10.54 -9.34 -7.10
CA ARG A 77 10.35 -10.63 -6.43
C ARG A 77 10.27 -11.79 -7.42
N LYS A 78 10.02 -11.52 -8.71
CA LYS A 78 10.02 -12.50 -9.82
C LYS A 78 11.43 -12.65 -10.39
#